data_AF-A0A7S1Z1F3-F1
#
_entry.id   AF-A0A7S1Z1F3-F1
#
_cell.length_a   1.000
_cell.length_b   1.000
_cell.length_c   1.000
_cell.angle_alpha   90.00
_cell.angle_beta   90.00
_cell.angle_gamma   90.00
#
_symmetry.space_group_name_H-M   'P 1'
#
loop_
_entity.id
_entity.type
_entity.pdbx_description
1 polymer ?
#
loop_
_entity_poly.entity_id
_entity_poly.type
_entity_poly.pdbx_seq_one_letter_code
_entity_poly.pdbx_strand_id
1 'polypeptide(L)'
;VRFEKSTGNQKNAKQKNGMARSSIEPPPPEHISKIFAVLIQILQDSGLPPSNRDRKHCDSVDERAALRRCAAVHLLRLCDMSLQLEGTYLKPGMWHVLSSAFLDEERSVRESAMEELSMMLTGQGKYRHGGIASGSFAPNLRFVSLIVLCADSEHGHGHSAANGDAANVGRRSTSTKNAALQCISTLRRTCESTLAQCRALGREAEKNFENRLKMMLMPEFAVPYALHLLAFRRETPSAGAAEAGATLTQISQSSDRSDDNEDKEEFVIANEEARQKMLRKR
;
A
#
# COMPACT_ATOMS: atom_id res chain seq x y z
N VAL A 1 3.77 -68.71 33.38
CA VAL A 1 3.89 -67.28 33.00
C VAL A 1 3.18 -66.43 34.05
N ARG A 2 3.95 -65.87 35.01
CA ARG A 2 3.68 -64.64 35.78
C ARG A 2 4.69 -64.60 36.93
N PHE A 3 5.63 -63.68 36.84
CA PHE A 3 6.44 -63.23 37.97
C PHE A 3 6.08 -61.77 38.21
N GLU A 4 5.57 -61.47 39.39
CA GLU A 4 5.73 -60.14 39.99
C GLU A 4 7.08 -60.11 40.70
N LYS A 5 7.82 -59.00 40.56
CA LYS A 5 8.36 -58.25 41.69
C LYS A 5 8.97 -56.91 41.26
N SER A 6 8.49 -55.89 41.97
CA SER A 6 9.00 -54.55 42.24
C SER A 6 10.51 -54.31 42.09
N THR A 7 10.89 -53.14 41.57
CA THR A 7 11.81 -52.18 42.24
C THR A 7 11.95 -50.86 41.45
N GLY A 8 11.99 -49.73 42.16
CA GLY A 8 12.88 -48.61 41.81
C GLY A 8 12.30 -47.36 41.15
N ASN A 9 11.91 -46.38 41.99
CA ASN A 9 12.26 -44.95 41.93
C ASN A 9 12.46 -44.26 40.56
N GLN A 10 11.62 -43.25 40.27
CA GLN A 10 12.12 -41.92 39.91
C GLN A 10 11.06 -40.83 40.12
N LYS A 11 11.45 -39.82 40.92
CA LYS A 11 10.70 -38.60 41.22
C LYS A 11 10.55 -37.77 39.94
N ASN A 12 9.37 -37.74 39.34
CA ASN A 12 9.03 -36.72 38.36
C ASN A 12 8.36 -35.54 39.08
N ALA A 13 9.18 -34.53 39.37
CA ALA A 13 8.72 -33.19 39.66
C ALA A 13 7.78 -32.75 38.53
N LYS A 14 6.49 -32.58 38.85
CA LYS A 14 5.53 -31.88 38.00
C LYS A 14 5.99 -30.43 37.88
N GLN A 15 6.86 -30.16 36.91
CA GLN A 15 7.14 -28.81 36.44
C GLN A 15 5.88 -28.35 35.72
N LYS A 16 5.06 -27.59 36.45
CA LYS A 16 3.91 -26.85 35.95
C LYS A 16 4.44 -25.74 35.02
N ASN A 17 4.91 -26.08 33.82
CA ASN A 17 5.13 -25.11 32.75
C ASN A 17 3.78 -24.74 32.12
N GLY A 18 2.92 -24.13 32.93
CA GLY A 18 1.89 -23.24 32.43
C GLY A 18 2.57 -21.92 32.10
N MET A 19 3.19 -21.84 30.91
CA MET A 19 3.46 -20.54 30.30
C MET A 19 2.09 -19.92 30.06
N ALA A 20 1.61 -19.16 31.04
CA ALA A 20 0.60 -18.16 30.82
C ALA A 20 1.11 -17.29 29.67
N ARG A 21 0.54 -17.45 28.48
CA ARG A 21 0.62 -16.42 27.45
C ARG A 21 0.09 -15.18 28.15
N SER A 22 0.98 -14.25 28.51
CA SER A 22 0.56 -12.91 28.89
C SER A 22 -0.36 -12.45 27.78
N SER A 23 -1.63 -12.19 28.10
CA SER A 23 -2.55 -11.61 27.14
C SER A 23 -2.02 -10.21 26.86
N ILE A 24 -1.29 -10.07 25.76
CA ILE A 24 -0.86 -8.76 25.28
C ILE A 24 -2.15 -8.03 24.94
N GLU A 25 -2.48 -7.01 25.73
CA GLU A 25 -3.62 -6.16 25.46
C GLU A 25 -3.40 -5.42 24.12
N PRO A 26 -4.46 -5.23 23.32
CA PRO A 26 -4.34 -4.46 22.10
C PRO A 26 -3.90 -3.03 22.42
N PRO A 27 -3.03 -2.43 21.59
CA PRO A 27 -2.59 -1.05 21.82
C PRO A 27 -3.77 -0.08 21.76
N PRO A 28 -3.72 1.05 22.51
CA PRO A 28 -4.78 2.05 22.47
C PRO A 28 -4.98 2.62 21.05
N PRO A 29 -6.21 3.01 20.66
CA PRO A 29 -6.51 3.58 19.34
C PRO A 29 -5.61 4.76 18.94
N GLU A 30 -5.29 5.64 19.89
CA GLU A 30 -4.39 6.77 19.68
C GLU A 30 -2.98 6.34 19.27
N HIS A 31 -2.50 5.23 19.83
CA HIS A 31 -1.20 4.68 19.49
C HIS A 31 -1.21 4.14 18.05
N ILE A 32 -2.26 3.40 17.67
CA ILE A 32 -2.42 2.90 16.29
C ILE A 32 -2.45 4.08 15.31
N SER A 33 -3.22 5.12 15.61
CA SER A 33 -3.29 6.32 14.78
C SER A 33 -1.93 7.00 14.62
N LYS A 34 -1.13 7.10 15.69
CA LYS A 34 0.23 7.66 15.64
C LYS A 34 1.18 6.81 14.79
N ILE A 35 1.07 5.48 14.84
CA ILE A 35 1.88 4.58 14.01
C ILE A 35 1.60 4.83 12.52
N PHE A 36 0.32 4.84 12.12
CA PHE A 36 -0.05 5.17 10.74
C PHE A 36 0.48 6.54 10.32
N ALA A 37 0.34 7.56 11.17
CA ALA A 37 0.83 8.91 10.88
C ALA A 37 2.35 8.95 10.68
N VAL A 38 3.13 8.27 11.54
CA VAL A 38 4.59 8.21 11.44
C VAL A 38 5.04 7.53 10.15
N LEU A 39 4.46 6.37 9.82
CA LEU A 39 4.85 5.64 8.61
C LEU A 39 4.50 6.43 7.34
N ILE A 40 3.35 7.12 7.34
CA ILE A 40 2.96 8.01 6.25
C ILE A 40 3.90 9.21 6.16
N GLN A 41 4.27 9.82 7.28
CA GLN A 41 5.19 10.94 7.29
C GLN A 41 6.57 10.57 6.73
N ILE A 42 7.08 9.37 7.06
CA ILE A 42 8.35 8.87 6.50
C ILE A 42 8.26 8.80 4.96
N LEU A 43 7.13 8.34 4.41
CA LEU A 43 6.94 8.29 2.96
C LEU A 43 6.81 9.70 2.34
N GLN A 44 6.08 10.61 3.00
CA GLN A 44 5.89 11.99 2.55
C GLN A 44 7.19 12.79 2.55
N ASP A 45 8.01 12.62 3.59
CA ASP A 45 9.28 13.35 3.77
C ASP A 45 10.45 12.64 3.07
N SER A 46 10.16 11.88 2.01
CA SER A 46 11.15 11.18 1.17
C SER A 46 12.12 10.32 1.99
N GLY A 47 11.65 9.63 3.02
CA GLY A 47 12.44 8.72 3.84
C GLY A 47 13.15 9.38 5.03
N LEU A 48 12.86 10.64 5.36
CA LEU A 48 13.43 11.27 6.55
C LEU A 48 12.76 10.77 7.84
N PRO A 49 13.52 10.54 8.92
CA PRO A 49 12.95 10.26 10.23
C PRO A 49 12.01 11.40 10.71
N PRO A 50 10.93 11.10 11.45
CA PRO A 50 10.05 12.14 12.00
C PRO A 50 10.77 13.10 12.99
N SER A 51 11.81 12.60 13.65
CA SER A 51 12.60 13.35 14.64
C SER A 51 13.65 14.23 13.97
N ASN A 52 13.57 15.55 14.19
CA ASN A 52 14.54 16.54 13.67
C ASN A 52 16.00 16.26 14.07
N ARG A 53 16.21 15.64 15.24
CA ARG A 53 17.54 15.26 15.70
C ARG A 53 18.13 14.16 14.82
N ASP A 54 17.31 13.19 14.46
CA ASP A 54 17.76 11.99 13.75
C ASP A 54 17.85 12.24 12.24
N ARG A 55 17.12 13.24 11.70
CA ARG A 55 17.24 13.70 10.30
C ARG A 55 18.67 14.07 9.89
N LYS A 56 19.43 14.72 10.78
CA LYS A 56 20.83 15.13 10.54
C LYS A 56 21.81 13.97 10.36
N HIS A 57 21.37 12.76 10.65
CA HIS A 57 22.16 11.55 10.56
C HIS A 57 21.64 10.61 9.46
N CYS A 58 20.67 11.05 8.64
CA CYS A 58 20.03 10.27 7.60
C CYS A 58 20.08 11.02 6.27
N ASP A 59 21.31 11.23 5.78
CA ASP A 59 21.57 12.01 4.57
C ASP A 59 21.76 11.12 3.34
N SER A 60 22.04 9.83 3.52
CA SER A 60 22.26 8.90 2.42
C SER A 60 20.96 8.55 1.69
N VAL A 61 21.02 8.50 0.36
CA VAL A 61 19.91 8.04 -0.50
C VAL A 61 19.50 6.61 -0.10
N ASP A 62 20.46 5.73 0.17
CA ASP A 62 20.20 4.33 0.52
C ASP A 62 19.47 4.19 1.88
N GLU A 63 19.83 5.02 2.86
CA GLU A 63 19.19 5.01 4.18
C GLU A 63 17.75 5.50 4.09
N ARG A 64 17.53 6.59 3.35
CA ARG A 64 16.19 7.14 3.10
C ARG A 64 15.33 6.15 2.33
N ALA A 65 15.88 5.50 1.31
CA ALA A 65 15.22 4.42 0.57
C ALA A 65 14.85 3.26 1.50
N ALA A 66 15.76 2.84 2.38
CA ALA A 66 15.50 1.78 3.33
C ALA A 66 14.35 2.13 4.30
N LEU A 67 14.27 3.39 4.74
CA LEU A 67 13.16 3.88 5.57
C LEU A 67 11.83 3.92 4.82
N ARG A 68 11.81 4.43 3.57
CA ARG A 68 10.60 4.40 2.73
C ARG A 68 10.12 2.98 2.48
N ARG A 69 11.04 2.08 2.11
CA ARG A 69 10.77 0.64 1.97
C ARG A 69 10.14 0.06 3.23
N CYS A 70 10.74 0.32 4.39
CA CYS A 70 10.25 -0.18 5.67
C CYS A 70 8.84 0.35 5.96
N ALA A 71 8.61 1.64 5.75
CA ALA A 71 7.32 2.27 5.99
C ALA A 71 6.22 1.73 5.09
N ALA A 72 6.46 1.61 3.79
CA ALA A 72 5.51 1.06 2.83
C ALA A 72 5.12 -0.39 3.16
N VAL A 73 6.11 -1.23 3.43
CA VAL A 73 5.90 -2.64 3.80
C VAL A 73 5.09 -2.77 5.10
N HIS A 74 5.40 -1.98 6.13
CA HIS A 74 4.66 -2.05 7.39
C HIS A 74 3.25 -1.47 7.28
N LEU A 75 3.03 -0.43 6.48
CA LEU A 75 1.69 0.07 6.18
C LEU A 75 0.83 -1.00 5.50
N LEU A 76 1.37 -1.69 4.48
CA LEU A 76 0.66 -2.80 3.84
C LEU A 76 0.30 -3.91 4.83
N ARG A 77 1.22 -4.27 5.73
CA ARG A 77 0.97 -5.29 6.78
C ARG A 77 -0.07 -4.86 7.81
N LEU A 78 -0.06 -3.59 8.22
CA LEU A 78 -1.08 -3.07 9.13
C LEU A 78 -2.46 -3.05 8.48
N CYS A 79 -2.52 -3.05 7.15
CA CYS A 79 -3.75 -3.16 6.38
C CYS A 79 -4.13 -4.60 6.02
N ASP A 80 -3.55 -5.59 6.72
CA ASP A 80 -4.04 -6.97 6.66
C ASP A 80 -5.54 -7.00 7.03
N MET A 81 -6.32 -7.68 6.20
CA MET A 81 -7.77 -7.83 6.37
C MET A 81 -8.16 -8.47 7.71
N SER A 82 -7.28 -9.27 8.31
CA SER A 82 -7.50 -9.83 9.66
C SER A 82 -7.53 -8.77 10.76
N LEU A 83 -6.85 -7.64 10.55
CA LEU A 83 -6.76 -6.54 11.51
C LEU A 83 -7.85 -5.48 11.28
N GLN A 84 -8.36 -5.34 10.04
CA GLN A 84 -9.39 -4.36 9.63
C GLN A 84 -9.06 -2.91 10.03
N LEU A 85 -7.77 -2.60 10.19
CA LEU A 85 -7.32 -1.27 10.63
C LEU A 85 -7.41 -0.24 9.51
N GLU A 86 -7.35 -0.68 8.25
CA GLU A 86 -7.33 0.22 7.10
C GLU A 86 -8.62 1.05 7.02
N GLY A 87 -9.77 0.47 7.37
CA GLY A 87 -11.06 1.15 7.32
C GLY A 87 -11.15 2.34 8.29
N THR A 88 -10.39 2.30 9.39
CA THR A 88 -10.43 3.33 10.44
C THR A 88 -9.25 4.29 10.36
N TYR A 89 -8.04 3.77 10.09
CA TYR A 89 -6.80 4.53 10.26
C TYR A 89 -6.13 4.94 8.94
N LEU A 90 -6.43 4.29 7.81
CA LEU A 90 -5.86 4.65 6.51
C LEU A 90 -6.76 5.66 5.78
N LYS A 91 -6.54 6.95 6.05
CA LYS A 91 -7.30 8.05 5.43
C LYS A 91 -7.06 8.13 3.90
N PRO A 92 -7.97 8.72 3.12
CA PRO A 92 -7.79 8.87 1.67
C PRO A 92 -6.47 9.54 1.26
N GLY A 93 -6.03 10.59 1.95
CA GLY A 93 -4.72 11.22 1.66
C GLY A 93 -3.53 10.28 1.92
N MET A 94 -3.61 9.46 2.98
CA MET A 94 -2.60 8.46 3.32
C MET A 94 -2.52 7.35 2.27
N TRP A 95 -3.65 7.02 1.64
CA TRP A 95 -3.71 6.07 0.54
C TRP A 95 -2.85 6.51 -0.65
N HIS A 96 -2.95 7.78 -1.03
CA HIS A 96 -2.14 8.34 -2.11
C HIS A 96 -0.64 8.30 -1.79
N VAL A 97 -0.28 8.62 -0.55
CA VAL A 97 1.13 8.52 -0.09
C VAL A 97 1.62 7.08 -0.13
N LEU A 98 0.84 6.11 0.34
CA LEU A 98 1.24 4.70 0.25
C LEU A 98 1.39 4.27 -1.22
N SER A 99 0.49 4.72 -2.08
CA SER A 99 0.52 4.39 -3.50
C SER A 99 1.77 4.89 -4.22
N SER A 100 2.39 5.99 -3.77
CA SER A 100 3.62 6.50 -4.38
C SER A 100 4.83 5.58 -4.15
N ALA A 101 4.80 4.68 -3.16
CA ALA A 101 5.87 3.69 -2.97
C ALA A 101 5.97 2.69 -4.13
N PHE A 102 4.90 2.50 -4.91
CA PHE A 102 4.90 1.68 -6.13
C PHE A 102 5.53 2.40 -7.32
N LEU A 103 5.69 3.71 -7.22
CA LEU A 103 6.30 4.61 -8.19
C LEU A 103 7.56 5.29 -7.63
N ASP A 104 8.15 4.74 -6.56
CA ASP A 104 9.33 5.31 -5.91
C ASP A 104 10.47 5.41 -6.92
N GLU A 105 11.39 6.36 -6.77
CA GLU A 105 12.59 6.46 -7.60
C GLU A 105 13.48 5.22 -7.40
N GLU A 106 13.54 4.71 -6.17
CA GLU A 106 14.42 3.63 -5.77
C GLU A 106 13.82 2.26 -6.04
N ARG A 107 14.55 1.45 -6.82
CA ARG A 107 14.12 0.12 -7.24
C ARG A 107 13.81 -0.80 -6.07
N SER A 108 14.62 -0.73 -5.02
CA SER A 108 14.48 -1.56 -3.83
C SER A 108 13.17 -1.29 -3.07
N VAL A 109 12.67 -0.06 -3.09
CA VAL A 109 11.41 0.33 -2.45
C VAL A 109 10.23 -0.27 -3.22
N ARG A 110 10.20 -0.07 -4.54
CA ARG A 110 9.15 -0.60 -5.43
C ARG A 110 9.06 -2.11 -5.37
N GLU A 111 10.20 -2.81 -5.50
CA GLU A 111 10.23 -4.28 -5.46
C GLU A 111 9.64 -4.82 -4.15
N SER A 112 9.96 -4.19 -3.02
CA SER A 112 9.47 -4.62 -1.71
C SER A 112 7.97 -4.35 -1.54
N ALA A 113 7.48 -3.19 -2.00
CA ALA A 113 6.06 -2.87 -1.97
C ALA A 113 5.24 -3.83 -2.84
N MET A 114 5.74 -4.14 -4.05
CA MET A 114 5.11 -5.09 -4.97
C MET A 114 5.15 -6.53 -4.46
N GLU A 115 6.24 -6.95 -3.83
CA GLU A 115 6.34 -8.26 -3.19
C GLU A 115 5.35 -8.39 -2.03
N GLU A 116 5.24 -7.37 -1.18
CA GLU A 116 4.29 -7.37 -0.07
C GLU A 116 2.84 -7.35 -0.57
N LEU A 117 2.53 -6.56 -1.61
CA LEU A 117 1.22 -6.58 -2.27
C LEU A 117 0.91 -7.96 -2.88
N SER A 118 1.87 -8.59 -3.55
CA SER A 118 1.69 -9.93 -4.13
C SER A 118 1.32 -10.97 -3.07
N MET A 119 2.00 -10.95 -1.93
CA MET A 119 1.70 -11.84 -0.80
C MET A 119 0.29 -11.57 -0.24
N MET A 120 -0.10 -10.30 -0.12
CA MET A 120 -1.43 -9.91 0.34
C MET A 120 -2.52 -10.42 -0.63
N LEU A 121 -2.36 -10.18 -1.94
CA LEU A 121 -3.34 -10.57 -2.96
C LEU A 121 -3.54 -12.09 -3.06
N THR A 122 -2.49 -12.86 -2.79
CA THR A 122 -2.53 -14.33 -2.82
C THR A 122 -2.82 -14.96 -1.46
N GLY A 123 -2.93 -14.18 -0.39
CA GLY A 123 -3.11 -14.69 0.97
C GLY A 123 -1.95 -15.57 1.44
N GLN A 124 -0.73 -15.31 0.95
CA GLN A 124 0.47 -16.09 1.25
C GLN A 124 1.30 -15.49 2.37
N GLY A 125 2.20 -16.30 2.92
CA GLY A 125 3.15 -15.87 3.95
C GLY A 125 2.44 -15.37 5.21
N LYS A 126 2.64 -14.09 5.54
CA LYS A 126 2.09 -13.46 6.75
C LYS A 126 0.59 -13.22 6.67
N TYR A 127 0.06 -13.10 5.45
CA TYR A 127 -1.37 -12.96 5.16
C TYR A 127 -2.09 -14.32 5.11
N ARG A 128 -1.38 -15.42 5.41
CA ARG A 128 -1.97 -16.75 5.45
C ARG A 128 -2.80 -16.90 6.73
N HIS A 129 -4.11 -17.02 6.55
CA HIS A 129 -5.04 -17.27 7.64
C HIS A 129 -4.99 -18.77 7.98
N GLY A 130 -4.34 -19.11 9.09
CA GLY A 130 -4.17 -20.49 9.54
C GLY A 130 -5.25 -20.93 10.52
N GLY A 131 -5.97 -22.02 10.20
CA GLY A 131 -6.30 -23.03 11.21
C GLY A 131 -7.76 -23.38 11.47
N ILE A 132 -8.76 -22.66 10.95
CA ILE A 132 -10.17 -23.06 11.11
C ILE A 132 -10.87 -22.83 9.77
N ALA A 133 -11.80 -23.71 9.42
CA ALA A 133 -12.62 -23.71 8.21
C ALA A 133 -13.40 -22.40 8.00
N SER A 134 -12.70 -21.32 7.67
CA SER A 134 -13.21 -19.99 7.46
C SER A 134 -12.48 -19.47 6.23
N GLY A 135 -13.27 -19.18 5.19
CA GLY A 135 -12.79 -19.03 3.82
C GLY A 135 -11.64 -18.06 3.65
N SER A 136 -10.93 -18.21 2.53
CA SER A 136 -9.99 -17.24 2.00
C SER A 136 -10.62 -15.85 2.06
N PHE A 137 -10.24 -15.02 3.04
CA PHE A 137 -10.74 -13.66 3.13
C PHE A 137 -10.19 -12.88 1.95
N ALA A 138 -11.11 -12.31 1.17
CA ALA A 138 -10.81 -11.43 0.06
C ALA A 138 -10.02 -10.20 0.56
N PRO A 139 -8.91 -9.79 -0.08
CA PRO A 139 -8.28 -8.52 0.24
C PRO A 139 -9.24 -7.37 -0.09
N ASN A 140 -9.09 -6.23 0.58
CA ASN A 140 -9.89 -5.04 0.28
C ASN A 140 -9.63 -4.62 -1.17
N LEU A 141 -10.68 -4.36 -1.95
CA LEU A 141 -10.58 -4.01 -3.37
C LEU A 141 -9.72 -2.76 -3.63
N ARG A 142 -9.54 -1.90 -2.62
CA ARG A 142 -8.56 -0.81 -2.66
C ARG A 142 -7.14 -1.33 -2.90
N PHE A 143 -6.69 -2.37 -2.22
CA PHE A 143 -5.36 -2.95 -2.46
C PHE A 143 -5.26 -3.66 -3.81
N VAL A 144 -6.34 -4.29 -4.28
CA VAL A 144 -6.40 -4.86 -5.64
C VAL A 144 -6.15 -3.76 -6.68
N SER A 145 -6.67 -2.55 -6.46
CA SER A 145 -6.49 -1.42 -7.37
C SER A 145 -5.05 -0.92 -7.50
N LEU A 146 -4.18 -1.16 -6.51
CA LEU A 146 -2.76 -0.76 -6.59
C LEU A 146 -2.01 -1.45 -7.73
N ILE A 147 -2.56 -2.53 -8.30
CA ILE A 147 -1.92 -3.24 -9.41
C ILE A 147 -1.69 -2.33 -10.63
N VAL A 148 -2.50 -1.29 -10.81
CA VAL A 148 -2.35 -0.36 -11.94
C VAL A 148 -1.07 0.47 -11.86
N LEU A 149 -0.45 0.54 -10.69
CA LEU A 149 0.85 1.20 -10.46
C LEU A 149 2.03 0.23 -10.61
N CYS A 150 1.77 -1.05 -10.87
CA CYS A 150 2.78 -2.08 -11.10
C CYS A 150 3.04 -2.30 -12.60
N ALA A 151 2.79 -1.31 -13.44
CA ALA A 151 2.90 -1.45 -14.89
C ALA A 151 4.35 -1.23 -15.36
N ASP A 152 5.14 -2.30 -15.41
CA ASP A 152 6.37 -2.28 -16.23
C ASP A 152 6.10 -2.75 -17.66
N SER A 153 6.84 -2.18 -18.61
CA SER A 153 6.97 -2.70 -19.96
C SER A 153 7.81 -3.98 -19.95
N GLU A 154 7.17 -5.11 -20.18
CA GLU A 154 7.83 -6.42 -20.27
C GLU A 154 8.81 -6.54 -21.45
N HIS A 155 8.70 -5.64 -22.42
CA HIS A 155 9.54 -5.59 -23.60
C HIS A 155 10.28 -4.25 -23.54
N GLY A 156 11.60 -4.24 -23.71
CA GLY A 156 12.51 -3.08 -23.59
C GLY A 156 12.25 -1.88 -24.52
N HIS A 157 11.00 -1.67 -24.92
CA HIS A 157 10.45 -0.57 -25.71
C HIS A 157 9.36 0.22 -24.95
N GLY A 158 9.18 -0.01 -23.64
CA GLY A 158 8.34 0.87 -22.84
C GLY A 158 8.99 2.23 -22.65
N HIS A 159 8.25 3.28 -22.98
CA HIS A 159 8.60 4.63 -22.58
C HIS A 159 8.55 4.73 -21.05
N SER A 160 9.67 5.10 -20.41
CA SER A 160 9.79 5.43 -18.98
C SER A 160 8.61 6.29 -18.46
N ALA A 161 8.11 7.17 -19.33
CA ALA A 161 6.95 8.02 -19.09
C ALA A 161 5.65 7.27 -18.71
N ALA A 162 5.47 6.01 -19.11
CA ALA A 162 4.25 5.24 -18.79
C ALA A 162 4.11 4.98 -17.28
N ASN A 163 5.23 4.90 -16.56
CA ASN A 163 5.27 4.69 -15.11
C ASN A 163 5.74 5.94 -14.34
N GLY A 164 5.54 7.14 -14.90
CA GLY A 164 5.93 8.39 -14.23
C GLY A 164 7.44 8.47 -13.97
N ASP A 165 8.25 7.89 -14.85
CA ASP A 165 9.71 7.78 -14.72
C ASP A 165 10.21 6.98 -13.52
N ALA A 166 9.34 6.22 -12.86
CA ALA A 166 9.76 5.24 -11.87
C ALA A 166 10.66 4.19 -12.53
N ALA A 167 11.73 3.79 -11.84
CA ALA A 167 12.66 2.82 -12.41
C ALA A 167 11.97 1.46 -12.69
N ASN A 168 12.53 0.67 -13.60
CA ASN A 168 11.95 -0.62 -13.99
C ASN A 168 12.18 -1.71 -12.92
N VAL A 169 11.17 -2.51 -12.58
CA VAL A 169 11.28 -3.69 -11.67
C VAL A 169 11.07 -5.04 -12.37
N GLY A 170 10.84 -5.05 -13.67
CA GLY A 170 10.85 -6.20 -14.58
C GLY A 170 10.00 -7.36 -14.08
N ARG A 171 10.65 -8.50 -13.77
CA ARG A 171 9.99 -9.75 -13.36
C ARG A 171 9.07 -9.58 -12.13
N ARG A 172 9.36 -8.63 -11.24
CA ARG A 172 8.52 -8.40 -10.04
C ARG A 172 7.16 -7.81 -10.41
N SER A 173 7.11 -6.90 -11.38
CA SER A 173 5.85 -6.40 -11.94
C SER A 173 5.02 -7.54 -12.55
N THR A 174 5.61 -8.40 -13.38
CA THR A 174 4.93 -9.57 -13.95
C THR A 174 4.40 -10.51 -12.86
N SER A 175 5.20 -10.83 -11.84
CA SER A 175 4.78 -11.67 -10.72
C SER A 175 3.57 -11.07 -9.98
N THR A 176 3.57 -9.75 -9.77
CA THR A 176 2.49 -9.04 -9.08
C THR A 176 1.21 -9.02 -9.92
N LYS A 177 1.34 -8.85 -11.25
CA LYS A 177 0.21 -8.97 -12.20
C LYS A 177 -0.40 -10.37 -12.16
N ASN A 178 0.42 -11.42 -12.14
CA ASN A 178 -0.07 -12.80 -12.03
C ASN A 178 -0.78 -13.05 -10.70
N ALA A 179 -0.25 -12.55 -9.58
CA ALA A 179 -0.89 -12.59 -8.28
C ALA A 179 -2.27 -11.89 -8.28
N ALA A 180 -2.36 -10.72 -8.91
CA ALA A 180 -3.61 -9.99 -9.06
C ALA A 180 -4.63 -10.75 -9.92
N LEU A 181 -4.22 -11.36 -11.03
CA LEU A 181 -5.09 -12.18 -11.88
C LEU A 181 -5.66 -13.38 -11.11
N GLN A 182 -4.83 -14.06 -10.32
CA GLN A 182 -5.27 -15.15 -9.45
C GLN A 182 -6.25 -14.65 -8.37
N CYS A 183 -5.96 -13.50 -7.77
CA CYS A 183 -6.83 -12.85 -6.80
C CYS A 183 -8.20 -12.54 -7.41
N ILE A 184 -8.24 -11.87 -8.56
CA ILE A 184 -9.47 -11.53 -9.31
C ILE A 184 -10.28 -12.78 -9.65
N SER A 185 -9.63 -13.84 -10.15
CA SER A 185 -10.30 -15.11 -10.44
C SER A 185 -10.92 -15.74 -9.19
N THR A 186 -10.23 -15.64 -8.05
CA THR A 186 -10.71 -16.14 -6.76
C THR A 186 -11.87 -15.30 -6.24
N LEU A 187 -11.78 -13.98 -6.33
CA LEU A 187 -12.84 -13.04 -5.96
C LEU A 187 -14.15 -13.29 -6.73
N ARG A 188 -14.07 -13.49 -8.05
CA ARG A 188 -15.26 -13.83 -8.87
C ARG A 188 -15.93 -15.12 -8.41
N ARG A 189 -15.13 -16.18 -8.19
CA ARG A 189 -15.64 -17.47 -7.68
C ARG A 189 -16.27 -17.33 -6.29
N THR A 190 -15.64 -16.58 -5.39
CA THR A 190 -16.18 -16.30 -4.05
C THR A 190 -17.47 -15.50 -4.13
N CYS A 191 -17.56 -14.52 -5.03
CA CYS A 191 -18.76 -13.72 -5.27
C CYS A 191 -19.94 -14.60 -5.74
N GLU A 192 -19.70 -15.48 -6.71
CA GLU A 192 -20.70 -16.43 -7.21
C GLU A 192 -21.15 -17.42 -6.12
N SER A 193 -20.21 -17.98 -5.37
CA SER A 193 -20.50 -18.90 -4.27
C SER A 193 -21.32 -18.21 -3.17
N THR A 194 -20.96 -16.97 -2.82
CA THR A 194 -21.68 -16.20 -1.79
C THR A 194 -23.09 -15.85 -2.25
N LEU A 195 -23.29 -15.47 -3.52
CA LEU A 195 -24.63 -15.26 -4.08
C LEU A 195 -25.48 -16.52 -4.00
N ALA A 196 -24.93 -17.68 -4.38
CA ALA A 196 -25.63 -18.96 -4.31
C ALA A 196 -26.04 -19.31 -2.86
N GLN A 197 -25.15 -19.08 -1.89
CA GLN A 197 -25.46 -19.24 -0.47
C GLN A 197 -26.56 -18.29 0.01
N CYS A 198 -26.48 -17.01 -0.35
CA CYS A 198 -27.51 -16.02 -0.01
C CYS A 198 -28.88 -16.38 -0.60
N ARG A 199 -28.93 -16.87 -1.84
CA ARG A 199 -30.17 -17.37 -2.47
C ARG A 199 -30.76 -18.56 -1.71
N ALA A 200 -29.92 -19.48 -1.25
CA ALA A 200 -30.37 -20.63 -0.45
C ALA A 200 -30.93 -20.21 0.92
N LEU A 201 -30.45 -19.10 1.50
CA LEU A 201 -30.92 -18.55 2.78
C LEU A 201 -32.18 -17.67 2.66
N GLY A 202 -32.56 -17.28 1.44
CA GLY A 202 -33.81 -16.55 1.16
C GLY A 202 -33.64 -15.08 0.77
N ARG A 203 -34.77 -14.39 0.55
CA ARG A 203 -34.82 -13.06 -0.07
C ARG A 203 -34.06 -11.97 0.70
N GLU A 204 -34.08 -12.02 2.03
CA GLU A 204 -33.37 -11.03 2.85
C GLU A 204 -31.85 -11.15 2.72
N ALA A 205 -31.33 -12.38 2.65
CA ALA A 205 -29.92 -12.64 2.44
C ALA A 205 -29.47 -12.23 1.03
N GLU A 206 -30.30 -12.49 0.01
CA GLU A 206 -30.04 -12.01 -1.36
C GLU A 206 -30.03 -10.47 -1.44
N LYS A 207 -30.96 -9.80 -0.74
CA LYS A 207 -30.96 -8.33 -0.63
C LYS A 207 -29.69 -7.81 0.06
N ASN A 208 -29.22 -8.46 1.12
CA ASN A 208 -27.96 -8.11 1.78
C ASN A 208 -26.74 -8.34 0.86
N PHE A 209 -26.76 -9.38 0.04
CA PHE A 209 -25.72 -9.61 -0.95
C PHE A 209 -25.63 -8.44 -1.94
N GLU A 210 -26.74 -8.10 -2.60
CA GLU A 210 -26.78 -7.04 -3.60
C GLU A 210 -26.39 -5.67 -3.02
N ASN A 211 -26.87 -5.35 -1.82
CA ASN A 211 -26.66 -4.03 -1.21
C ASN A 211 -25.29 -3.86 -0.53
N ARG A 212 -24.60 -4.95 -0.17
CA ARG A 212 -23.39 -4.86 0.66
C ARG A 212 -22.28 -5.80 0.20
N LEU A 213 -22.50 -7.12 0.21
CA LEU A 213 -21.42 -8.09 0.00
C LEU A 213 -20.85 -8.05 -1.42
N LYS A 214 -21.71 -7.81 -2.42
CA LYS A 214 -21.32 -7.71 -3.83
C LYS A 214 -20.23 -6.67 -4.04
N MET A 215 -20.36 -5.48 -3.46
CA MET A 215 -19.38 -4.40 -3.58
C MET A 215 -18.04 -4.71 -2.90
N MET A 216 -18.00 -5.68 -1.97
CA MET A 216 -16.78 -6.11 -1.30
C MET A 216 -16.06 -7.24 -2.05
N LEU A 217 -16.81 -8.07 -2.78
CA LEU A 217 -16.29 -9.31 -3.39
C LEU A 217 -16.08 -9.21 -4.90
N MET A 218 -16.89 -8.41 -5.60
CA MET A 218 -16.84 -8.34 -7.05
C MET A 218 -15.66 -7.45 -7.49
N PRO A 219 -14.65 -7.99 -8.18
CA PRO A 219 -13.41 -7.26 -8.47
C PRO A 219 -13.60 -6.06 -9.38
N GLU A 220 -14.70 -5.98 -10.13
CA GLU A 220 -15.08 -4.82 -10.95
C GLU A 220 -15.24 -3.54 -10.11
N PHE A 221 -15.58 -3.65 -8.81
CA PHE A 221 -15.59 -2.50 -7.89
C PHE A 221 -14.20 -2.00 -7.49
N ALA A 222 -13.12 -2.68 -7.93
CA ALA A 222 -11.76 -2.13 -7.82
C ALA A 222 -11.49 -1.02 -8.86
N VAL A 223 -12.24 -0.98 -9.97
CA VAL A 223 -12.01 -0.05 -11.09
C VAL A 223 -12.13 1.42 -10.68
N PRO A 224 -13.15 1.88 -9.93
CA PRO A 224 -13.22 3.26 -9.48
C PRO A 224 -12.00 3.68 -8.63
N TYR A 225 -11.50 2.79 -7.78
CA TYR A 225 -10.29 3.05 -7.00
C TYR A 225 -9.04 3.17 -7.88
N ALA A 226 -8.93 2.31 -8.90
CA ALA A 226 -7.82 2.37 -9.85
C ALA A 226 -7.85 3.68 -10.66
N LEU A 227 -9.02 4.09 -11.16
CA LEU A 227 -9.19 5.36 -11.87
C LEU A 227 -8.87 6.55 -10.97
N HIS A 228 -9.32 6.51 -9.70
CA HIS A 228 -8.99 7.53 -8.71
C HIS A 228 -7.48 7.59 -8.46
N LEU A 229 -6.79 6.46 -8.31
CA LEU A 229 -5.34 6.44 -8.18
C LEU A 229 -4.63 7.05 -9.40
N LEU A 230 -5.03 6.66 -10.61
CA LEU A 230 -4.44 7.16 -11.85
C LEU A 230 -4.68 8.65 -12.09
N ALA A 231 -5.85 9.17 -11.68
CA ALA A 231 -6.20 10.59 -11.81
C ALA A 231 -5.36 11.50 -10.91
N PHE A 232 -4.90 10.99 -9.76
CA PHE A 232 -4.08 11.73 -8.78
C PHE A 232 -2.57 11.49 -8.95
N ARG A 233 -2.15 10.84 -10.04
CA ARG A 233 -0.73 10.72 -10.40
C ARG A 233 -0.18 12.10 -10.79
N ARG A 234 1.08 12.37 -10.42
CA ARG A 234 1.75 13.65 -10.68
C ARG A 234 1.89 13.93 -12.19
N GLU A 235 1.99 12.87 -12.96
CA GLU A 235 2.19 12.82 -14.40
C GLU A 235 0.88 12.88 -15.20
N THR A 236 -0.27 12.67 -14.57
CA THR A 236 -1.56 12.84 -15.22
C THR A 236 -1.91 14.33 -15.20
N PRO A 237 -2.07 15.00 -16.37
CA PRO A 237 -2.45 16.41 -16.40
C PRO A 237 -3.84 16.56 -15.77
N SER A 238 -3.89 16.97 -14.51
CA SER A 238 -5.15 17.32 -13.85
C SER A 238 -5.56 18.70 -14.37
N ALA A 239 -6.61 18.74 -15.18
CA ALA A 239 -7.30 19.99 -15.47
C ALA A 239 -7.91 20.50 -14.14
N GLY A 240 -7.18 21.35 -13.44
CA GLY A 240 -7.59 21.92 -12.17
C GLY A 240 -6.78 21.33 -11.00
N ALA A 241 -5.69 22.01 -10.69
CA ALA A 241 -5.10 21.97 -9.35
C ALA A 241 -6.13 22.51 -8.34
N ALA A 242 -7.07 21.66 -7.93
CA ALA A 242 -7.78 21.83 -6.68
C ALA A 242 -7.01 21.01 -5.65
N GLU A 243 -6.26 21.74 -4.84
CA GLU A 243 -5.52 21.28 -3.67
C GLU A 243 -6.39 20.37 -2.79
N ALA A 244 -6.26 19.06 -2.99
CA ALA A 244 -6.64 18.06 -2.00
C ALA A 244 -5.36 17.47 -1.41
N GLY A 245 -4.65 18.26 -0.61
CA GLY A 245 -3.50 17.75 0.17
C GLY A 245 -2.35 18.71 0.44
N ALA A 246 -2.33 19.90 -0.17
CA ALA A 246 -1.26 20.89 0.01
C ALA A 246 -1.75 22.12 0.79
N THR A 247 -2.27 21.94 2.00
CA THR A 247 -2.48 23.09 2.90
C THR A 247 -2.25 22.69 4.35
N LEU A 248 -0.97 22.65 4.74
CA LEU A 248 -0.57 22.86 6.13
C LEU A 248 0.85 23.42 6.22
N THR A 249 1.08 24.56 5.58
CA THR A 249 2.28 25.38 5.80
C THR A 249 1.91 26.86 5.79
N GLN A 250 1.35 27.31 6.91
CA GLN A 250 1.61 28.65 7.46
C GLN A 250 2.20 28.34 8.85
N ILE A 251 3.29 28.92 9.35
CA ILE A 251 3.69 30.32 9.39
C ILE A 251 5.20 30.32 9.65
N SER A 252 5.98 31.10 8.92
CA SER A 252 7.10 31.90 9.47
C SER A 252 7.55 32.89 8.41
N GLN A 253 7.06 34.11 8.58
CA GLN A 253 7.60 35.31 7.97
C GLN A 253 8.99 35.56 8.54
N SER A 254 9.98 35.74 7.66
CA SER A 254 11.03 36.73 7.88
C SER A 254 11.58 37.17 6.54
N SER A 255 11.27 38.41 6.20
CA SER A 255 11.97 39.26 5.25
C SER A 255 13.49 39.25 5.50
N ASP A 256 14.31 39.09 4.47
CA ASP A 256 15.03 40.25 3.92
C ASP A 256 15.75 39.95 2.59
N ARG A 257 15.98 41.03 1.85
CA ARG A 257 16.41 41.20 0.46
C ARG A 257 17.87 40.83 0.15
N SER A 258 18.10 40.35 -1.08
CA SER A 258 19.11 40.84 -2.08
C SER A 258 19.18 39.81 -3.24
N ASP A 259 18.66 40.10 -4.44
CA ASP A 259 19.28 40.85 -5.57
C ASP A 259 20.25 39.97 -6.40
N ASP A 260 19.83 39.68 -7.65
CA ASP A 260 20.64 39.29 -8.82
C ASP A 260 19.68 38.77 -9.92
N ASN A 261 19.33 39.66 -10.86
CA ASN A 261 18.37 39.47 -11.94
C ASN A 261 18.99 39.98 -13.26
N GLU A 262 19.74 39.16 -13.99
CA GLU A 262 20.09 39.46 -15.40
C GLU A 262 20.00 38.24 -16.36
N ASP A 263 19.96 36.98 -15.90
CA ASP A 263 19.97 35.82 -16.82
C ASP A 263 18.58 35.20 -17.14
N LYS A 264 17.48 35.75 -16.60
CA LYS A 264 16.13 35.16 -16.75
C LYS A 264 15.30 35.70 -17.91
N GLU A 265 15.64 36.86 -18.47
CA GLU A 265 14.81 37.46 -19.53
C GLU A 265 15.09 36.84 -20.91
N GLU A 266 16.31 36.36 -21.17
CA GLU A 266 16.65 35.77 -22.48
C GLU A 266 16.06 34.38 -22.70
N PHE A 267 15.86 33.59 -21.63
CA PHE A 267 15.25 32.25 -21.72
C PHE A 267 13.72 32.30 -21.91
N VAL A 268 13.05 33.34 -21.41
CA VAL A 268 11.59 33.49 -21.52
C VAL A 268 11.19 33.90 -22.94
N ILE A 269 11.99 34.75 -23.61
CA ILE A 269 11.70 35.21 -24.97
C ILE A 269 11.88 34.07 -25.99
N ALA A 270 12.91 33.23 -25.83
CA ALA A 270 13.15 32.09 -26.72
C ALA A 270 12.05 31.01 -26.64
N ASN A 271 11.45 30.82 -25.45
CA ASN A 271 10.39 29.83 -25.26
C ASN A 271 9.04 30.31 -25.83
N GLU A 272 8.78 31.61 -25.81
CA GLU A 272 7.55 32.20 -26.36
C GLU A 272 7.56 32.19 -27.91
N GLU A 273 8.72 32.44 -28.55
CA GLU A 273 8.86 32.33 -30.01
C GLU A 273 8.69 30.90 -30.52
N ALA A 274 9.23 29.89 -29.80
CA ALA A 274 9.06 28.49 -30.15
C ALA A 274 7.58 28.06 -30.07
N ARG A 275 6.84 28.59 -29.09
CA ARG A 275 5.42 28.32 -28.88
C ARG A 275 4.53 28.96 -29.95
N GLN A 276 4.87 30.17 -30.41
CA GLN A 276 4.15 30.83 -31.51
C GLN A 276 4.39 30.16 -32.87
N LYS A 277 5.58 29.57 -33.09
CA LYS A 277 5.90 28.86 -34.35
C LYS A 277 5.11 27.56 -34.52
N MET A 278 4.76 26.87 -33.42
CA MET A 278 3.92 25.67 -33.47
C MET A 278 2.43 25.97 -33.72
N LEU A 279 1.94 27.15 -33.31
CA LEU A 279 0.53 27.53 -33.50
C LEU A 279 0.20 27.95 -34.93
N ARG A 280 1.18 28.39 -35.73
CA ARG A 280 0.99 28.72 -37.15
C ARG A 280 1.05 27.53 -38.11
N LYS A 281 1.29 26.32 -37.60
CA LYS A 281 1.34 25.07 -38.38
C LYS A 281 0.08 24.20 -38.24
N ARG A 282 -1.01 24.75 -37.71
CA ARG A 282 -2.34 24.14 -37.72
C ARG A 282 -3.24 24.89 -38.69
#